data_AF-A0AAE4ET84-F1
#
_entry.id   AF-A0AAE4ET84-F1
#
_cell.length_a   1.000
_cell.length_b   1.000
_cell.length_c   1.000
_cell.angle_alpha   90.00
_cell.angle_beta   90.00
_cell.angle_gamma   90.00
#
_symmetry.space_group_name_H-M   'P 1'
#
loop_
_entity.id
_entity.type
_entity.pdbx_description
1 polymer ?
#
loop_
_entity_poly.entity_id
_entity_poly.type
_entity_poly.pdbx_seq_one_letter_code
_entity_poly.pdbx_strand_id
1 'polypeptide(L)' 'QDAAAVVRKARAAGVKVTDLDGNRTTPGEPALVLGYGNLADNGVEAAARLLRRAMTTV' A
#
# COMPACT_ATOMS: atom_id res chain seq x y z
N GLN A 1 1.63 12.26 1.42
CA GLN A 1 1.18 12.01 0.03
C GLN A 1 -0.30 11.67 0.08
N ASP A 2 -1.08 12.02 -0.95
CA ASP A 2 -2.48 11.58 -1.09
C ASP A 2 -2.54 10.03 -1.15
N ALA A 3 -3.32 9.40 -0.29
CA ALA A 3 -3.46 7.95 -0.21
C ALA A 3 -3.97 7.35 -1.53
N ALA A 4 -4.88 8.04 -2.23
CA ALA A 4 -5.38 7.59 -3.53
C ALA A 4 -4.26 7.58 -4.58
N ALA A 5 -3.34 8.56 -4.54
CA ALA A 5 -2.17 8.59 -5.41
C ALA A 5 -1.21 7.43 -5.12
N VAL A 6 -0.98 7.09 -3.84
CA VAL A 6 -0.10 5.96 -3.49
C VAL A 6 -0.70 4.62 -3.90
N VAL A 7 -2.02 4.42 -3.72
CA VAL A 7 -2.74 3.22 -4.19
C VAL A 7 -2.55 3.04 -5.71
N ARG A 8 -2.69 4.12 -6.51
CA ARG A 8 -2.46 4.07 -7.96
C ARG A 8 -1.02 3.68 -8.31
N LYS A 9 -0.02 4.30 -7.68
CA LYS A 9 1.41 4.01 -7.92
C LYS A 9 1.76 2.57 -7.53
N ALA A 10 1.29 2.09 -6.38
CA ALA A 10 1.52 0.74 -5.91
C ALA A 10 0.93 -0.30 -6.87
N ARG A 11 -0.30 -0.08 -7.36
CA ARG A 11 -0.94 -0.95 -8.34
C ARG A 11 -0.16 -1.02 -9.65
N ALA A 12 0.35 0.11 -10.14
CA ALA A 12 1.21 0.14 -11.32
C ALA A 12 2.52 -0.64 -11.12
N ALA A 13 3.03 -0.70 -9.89
CA ALA A 13 4.20 -1.49 -9.49
C ALA A 13 3.89 -2.96 -9.15
N GLY A 14 2.65 -3.43 -9.36
CA GLY A 14 2.24 -4.81 -9.11
C GLY A 14 1.91 -5.14 -7.65
N VAL A 15 1.83 -4.14 -6.78
CA VAL A 15 1.46 -4.30 -5.36
C VAL A 15 0.02 -3.84 -5.14
N LYS A 16 -0.80 -4.70 -4.52
CA LYS A 16 -2.16 -4.33 -4.11
C LYS A 16 -2.14 -3.83 -2.67
N VAL A 17 -2.46 -2.54 -2.49
CA VAL A 17 -2.69 -1.89 -1.20
C VAL A 17 -4.04 -1.17 -1.26
N THR A 18 -4.67 -1.00 -0.10
CA THR A 18 -5.93 -0.27 0.07
C THR A 18 -5.70 0.91 1.00
N ASP A 19 -6.45 1.98 0.79
CA ASP A 19 -6.51 3.11 1.71
C ASP A 19 -7.11 2.67 3.07
N LEU A 20 -6.41 2.98 4.16
CA LEU A 20 -6.88 2.62 5.50
C LEU A 20 -8.17 3.37 5.89
N ASP A 21 -8.40 4.57 5.35
CA ASP A 21 -9.60 5.35 5.71
C ASP A 21 -10.90 4.64 5.32
N GLY A 22 -10.89 3.77 4.31
CA GLY A 22 -12.03 2.91 3.97
C GLY A 22 -12.39 1.87 5.05
N ASN A 23 -11.56 1.70 6.08
CA ASN A 23 -11.74 0.73 7.16
C ASN A 23 -11.76 1.38 8.56
N ARG A 24 -11.66 2.71 8.64
CA ARG A 24 -11.58 3.42 9.92
C ARG A 24 -12.95 3.86 10.43
N THR A 25 -13.13 3.80 11.74
CA THR A 25 -14.28 4.37 12.44
C THR A 25 -14.05 5.82 12.91
N THR A 26 -12.79 6.27 12.93
CA THR A 26 -12.38 7.63 13.30
C THR A 26 -11.28 8.16 12.36
N PRO A 27 -11.19 9.48 12.13
CA PRO A 27 -10.08 10.07 11.35
C PRO A 27 -8.70 9.79 11.95
N GLY A 28 -7.66 9.87 11.12
CA GLY A 28 -6.26 9.74 11.55
C GLY A 28 -5.27 10.03 10.44
N GLU A 29 -3.97 9.88 10.72
CA GLU A 29 -2.90 10.11 9.75
C GLU A 29 -3.03 9.21 8.50
N PRO A 30 -2.60 9.68 7.31
CA PRO A 30 -2.64 8.88 6.09
C PRO A 30 -1.89 7.55 6.24
N ALA A 31 -2.56 6.44 5.94
CA ALA A 31 -1.98 5.11 6.05
C ALA A 31 -2.60 4.14 5.03
N LEU A 32 -1.90 3.04 4.78
CA LEU A 32 -2.30 2.02 3.82
C LEU A 32 -2.37 0.65 4.48
N VAL A 33 -3.29 -0.18 3.99
CA VAL A 33 -3.38 -1.59 4.33
C VAL A 33 -2.73 -2.41 3.22
N LEU A 34 -1.73 -3.22 3.58
CA LEU A 34 -1.18 -4.26 2.72
C LEU A 34 -1.93 -5.58 3.00
N GLY A 35 -2.62 -6.10 1.99
CA GLY A 35 -3.42 -7.33 2.12
C GLY A 35 -2.56 -8.58 2.24
N TYR A 36 -2.09 -8.90 3.45
CA TYR A 36 -1.22 -10.04 3.76
C TYR A 36 -1.83 -11.39 3.35
N GLY A 37 -3.16 -11.56 3.49
CA GLY A 37 -3.84 -12.81 3.15
C GLY A 37 -3.81 -13.21 1.67
N ASN A 38 -3.29 -12.34 0.79
CA ASN A 38 -3.11 -12.62 -0.64
C ASN A 38 -1.62 -12.61 -1.06
N LEU A 39 -0.69 -12.67 -0.09
CA LEU A 39 0.74 -12.83 -0.30
C LEU A 39 1.14 -14.27 0.05
N ALA A 40 2.15 -14.81 -0.64
CA ALA A 40 2.83 -16.01 -0.17
C ALA A 40 3.51 -15.74 1.18
N ASP A 41 3.77 -16.78 1.98
CA ASP A 41 4.32 -16.66 3.35
C ASP A 41 5.60 -15.82 3.45
N ASN A 42 6.39 -15.75 2.38
CA ASN A 42 7.62 -14.95 2.27
C ASN A 42 7.45 -13.64 1.46
N GLY A 43 6.23 -13.28 1.09
CA GLY A 43 5.93 -12.20 0.14
C GLY A 43 5.96 -10.78 0.71
N VAL A 44 5.91 -10.63 2.04
CA VAL A 44 5.82 -9.31 2.69
C VAL A 44 7.02 -8.43 2.40
N GLU A 45 8.23 -8.98 2.52
CA GLU A 45 9.44 -8.20 2.33
C GLU A 45 9.58 -7.71 0.87
N ALA A 46 9.20 -8.54 -0.09
CA ALA A 46 9.14 -8.17 -1.50
C ALA A 46 8.08 -7.09 -1.77
N ALA A 47 6.88 -7.24 -1.21
CA ALA A 47 5.81 -6.25 -1.33
C ALA A 47 6.21 -4.89 -0.71
N ALA A 48 6.83 -4.90 0.46
CA ALA A 48 7.34 -3.69 1.11
C ALA A 48 8.42 -2.99 0.28
N ARG A 49 9.34 -3.74 -0.34
CA ARG A 49 10.35 -3.19 -1.26
C ARG A 49 9.72 -2.51 -2.48
N LEU A 50 8.72 -3.15 -3.09
CA LEU A 50 8.02 -2.60 -4.25
C LEU A 50 7.21 -1.35 -3.88
N LEU A 51 6.53 -1.37 -2.73
CA LEU A 51 5.81 -0.20 -2.21
C LEU A 51 6.77 0.98 -1.99
N ARG A 52 7.91 0.74 -1.36
CA ARG A 52 8.95 1.78 -1.17
C ARG A 52 9.37 2.39 -2.51
N ARG A 53 9.64 1.56 -3.53
CA ARG A 53 10.01 2.04 -4.88
C ARG A 53 8.91 2.91 -5.50
N ALA A 54 7.66 2.47 -5.40
CA ALA A 54 6.51 3.22 -5.91
C ALA A 54 6.37 4.61 -5.25
N MET A 55 6.76 4.74 -3.98
CA MET A 55 6.69 6.01 -3.24
C MET A 55 7.87 6.95 -3.55
N THR A 56 9.05 6.41 -3.86
CA THR A 56 10.28 7.20 -4.13
C THR A 56 10.45 7.63 -5.58
N THR A 57 9.62 7.15 -6.52
CA THR A 57 9.73 7.53 -7.93
C THR A 57 8.98 8.84 -8.17
N VAL A 58 9.74 9.88 -8.53
CA VAL A 58 9.29 11.27 -8.81
C VAL A 58 8.44 11.30 -10.07
#